data_AF-A0AAU2H397-F1
#
_entry.id   AF-A0AAU2H397-F1
#
_cell.length_a   1.000
_cell.length_b   1.000
_cell.length_c   1.000
_cell.angle_alpha   90.00
_cell.angle_beta   90.00
_cell.angle_gamma   90.00
#
_symmetry.space_group_name_H-M   'P 1'
#
loop_
_entity.id
_entity.type
_entity.pdbx_description
1 polymer ?
#
loop_
_entity_poly.entity_id
_entity_poly.type
_entity_poly.pdbx_seq_one_letter_code
_entity_poly.pdbx_strand_id
1 'polypeptide(L)'
;MHIPAYAHDTIRAAALPSMPTSRQVGGLDCCLCDKPFGEELAAIPLGPTPTSGLFGCRPCLTRLITRARRARDTALAHDAERARAESAAWMPLRERHLARLDSVRQAAEAVAGLARGGDAEALRVAWLLVSLESAYAWVPDTPDPPASLDREDSELKDEAFRLDLAMITAREAVAERLAYHLINEAQPEEPEMCEEFECPEGCSGRHDSSDIDCGPDAVFEDLAQHGITVEKPEPEPPSPRLASLLGRTEAEEKRPPLPDIEEHALAVLAHFGVDADDTDVLVSAAAVGLVADAWREGPLDVIHAADDGPTDGEIFAQSVDLYRRARAALMAARDDGPGVLLAFVTVASDVDLPWAGGSRFALRTVPESVAEFVQQVNDRVWFTAEVMREQGWHAGLLHRAASAAMKAPDHFGMPGWPGAIASVMERLAALDRSGAPEALTDLAAVEAALLEAPDRLGADALDWICRQA
;
A
#
# COMPACT_ATOMS: atom_id res chain seq x y z
N MET A 1 17.88 -42.34 9.35
CA MET A 1 18.37 -41.69 8.10
C MET A 1 17.29 -40.73 7.65
N HIS A 2 17.59 -39.44 7.49
CA HIS A 2 16.61 -38.48 6.98
C HIS A 2 16.47 -38.62 5.46
N ILE A 3 15.23 -38.66 4.96
CA ILE A 3 14.91 -38.69 3.53
C ILE A 3 14.49 -37.26 3.14
N PRO A 4 15.24 -36.56 2.29
CA PRO A 4 14.89 -35.21 1.86
C PRO A 4 13.57 -35.19 1.09
N ALA A 5 12.80 -34.10 1.24
CA ALA A 5 11.49 -33.91 0.59
C ALA A 5 11.52 -34.24 -0.92
N TYR A 6 12.50 -33.70 -1.64
CA TYR A 6 12.68 -33.87 -3.09
C TYR A 6 12.91 -35.33 -3.54
N ALA A 7 13.29 -36.22 -2.61
CA ALA A 7 13.59 -37.62 -2.93
C ALA A 7 12.37 -38.53 -2.84
N HIS A 8 11.27 -38.10 -2.19
CA HIS A 8 10.10 -38.96 -1.97
C HIS A 8 9.47 -39.44 -3.27
N ASP A 9 9.29 -38.56 -4.27
CA ASP A 9 8.67 -38.95 -5.54
C ASP A 9 9.55 -39.91 -6.33
N THR A 10 10.87 -39.70 -6.32
CA THR A 10 11.81 -40.65 -6.93
C THR A 10 11.79 -42.00 -6.23
N ILE A 11 11.67 -42.02 -4.90
CA ILE A 11 11.59 -43.25 -4.11
C ILE A 11 10.25 -43.97 -4.37
N ARG A 12 9.14 -43.22 -4.44
CA ARG A 12 7.81 -43.76 -4.76
C ARG A 12 7.75 -44.30 -6.19
N ALA A 13 8.37 -43.61 -7.14
CA ALA A 13 8.44 -43.99 -8.55
C ALA A 13 9.42 -45.13 -8.85
N ALA A 14 10.38 -45.43 -7.96
CA ALA A 14 11.38 -46.48 -8.14
C ALA A 14 10.83 -47.92 -8.02
N ALA A 15 9.54 -48.10 -8.30
CA ALA A 15 8.79 -49.34 -8.17
C ALA A 15 8.78 -49.88 -6.74
N LEU A 16 8.21 -49.10 -5.81
CA LEU A 16 7.64 -49.74 -4.61
C LEU A 16 6.76 -50.91 -5.10
N PRO A 17 6.92 -52.13 -4.55
CA PRO A 17 6.21 -53.29 -5.05
C PRO A 17 4.71 -53.02 -5.02
N SER A 18 4.04 -53.20 -6.16
CA SER A 18 2.60 -53.02 -6.28
C SER A 18 1.82 -53.98 -5.37
N MET A 19 2.41 -55.13 -5.04
CA MET A 19 1.97 -56.03 -3.98
C MET A 19 3.15 -56.41 -3.07
N PRO A 20 3.32 -55.74 -1.92
CA PRO A 20 4.38 -56.06 -0.98
C PRO A 20 4.12 -57.39 -0.26
N THR A 21 5.18 -58.14 0.02
CA THR A 21 5.09 -59.39 0.80
C THR A 21 4.87 -59.10 2.28
N SER A 22 4.32 -60.07 3.02
CA SER A 22 4.12 -59.95 4.47
C SER A 22 5.42 -59.63 5.23
N ARG A 23 6.57 -60.07 4.72
CA ARG A 23 7.89 -59.78 5.28
C ARG A 23 8.35 -58.35 5.02
N GLN A 24 8.03 -57.78 3.85
CA GLN A 24 8.31 -56.37 3.53
C GLN A 24 7.41 -55.41 4.33
N VAL A 25 6.13 -55.76 4.49
CA VAL A 25 5.19 -54.98 5.33
C VAL A 25 5.57 -55.07 6.81
N GLY A 26 6.03 -56.24 7.25
CA GLY A 26 6.51 -56.45 8.62
C GLY A 26 7.89 -55.85 8.92
N GLY A 27 8.51 -55.13 7.98
CA GLY A 27 9.84 -54.54 8.18
C GLY A 27 10.95 -55.56 8.39
N LEU A 28 10.80 -56.78 7.85
CA LEU A 28 11.81 -57.85 7.91
C LEU A 28 12.71 -57.88 6.68
N ASP A 29 12.18 -57.50 5.51
CA ASP A 29 12.94 -57.42 4.26
C ASP A 29 12.81 -56.02 3.63
N CYS A 30 13.87 -55.56 2.98
CA CYS A 30 13.89 -54.30 2.23
C CYS A 30 12.93 -54.36 1.04
N CYS A 31 12.00 -53.43 0.92
CA CYS A 31 11.01 -53.39 -0.17
C CYS A 31 11.60 -53.01 -1.55
N LEU A 32 12.90 -52.71 -1.64
CA LEU A 32 13.59 -52.30 -2.88
C LEU A 32 14.57 -53.33 -3.42
N CYS A 33 15.00 -54.29 -2.60
CA CYS A 33 15.98 -55.30 -3.00
C CYS A 33 15.73 -56.69 -2.41
N ASP A 34 14.64 -56.86 -1.65
CA ASP A 34 14.17 -58.11 -1.05
C ASP A 34 15.17 -58.79 -0.10
N LYS A 35 16.21 -58.05 0.33
CA LYS A 35 17.18 -58.55 1.30
C LYS A 35 16.65 -58.38 2.72
N PRO A 36 16.85 -59.38 3.60
CA PRO A 36 16.48 -59.25 5.01
C PRO A 36 17.30 -58.16 5.70
N PHE A 37 16.67 -57.47 6.65
CA PHE A 37 17.36 -56.57 7.57
C PHE A 37 18.14 -57.44 8.58
N GLY A 38 19.47 -57.42 8.49
CA GLY A 38 20.37 -58.06 9.46
C GLY A 38 20.79 -57.11 10.58
N GLU A 39 21.66 -57.58 11.50
CA GLU A 39 22.20 -56.76 12.60
C GLU A 39 22.88 -55.46 12.13
N GLU A 40 23.38 -55.43 10.89
CA GLU A 40 24.06 -54.27 10.29
C GLU A 40 23.13 -53.34 9.46
N LEU A 41 21.91 -53.77 9.14
CA LEU A 41 21.01 -53.06 8.22
C LEU A 41 19.75 -52.59 8.94
N ALA A 42 19.74 -51.32 9.36
CA ALA A 42 18.54 -50.70 9.93
C ALA A 42 17.41 -50.56 8.91
N ALA A 43 16.18 -50.94 9.30
CA ALA A 43 14.97 -50.68 8.56
C ALA A 43 14.61 -49.19 8.62
N ILE A 44 14.54 -48.53 7.47
CA ILE A 44 14.21 -47.10 7.38
C ILE A 44 12.79 -46.96 6.81
N PRO A 45 11.85 -46.37 7.56
CA PRO A 45 10.46 -46.24 7.12
C PRO A 45 10.34 -45.29 5.93
N LEU A 46 9.48 -45.65 4.98
CA LEU A 46 9.14 -44.86 3.79
C LEU A 46 7.72 -44.27 3.84
N GLY A 47 6.93 -44.66 4.85
CA GLY A 47 5.58 -44.17 5.08
C GLY A 47 5.53 -42.86 5.89
N PRO A 48 4.35 -42.25 6.03
CA PRO A 48 4.15 -40.98 6.76
C PRO A 48 4.38 -41.11 8.27
N THR A 49 4.43 -42.34 8.82
CA THR A 49 4.72 -42.57 10.24
C THR A 49 5.92 -43.51 10.43
N PRO A 50 6.67 -43.40 11.54
CA PRO A 50 7.88 -44.17 11.78
C PRO A 50 7.67 -45.68 11.95
N THR A 51 6.43 -46.09 12.23
CA THR A 51 6.06 -47.45 12.64
C THR A 51 5.15 -48.15 11.64
N SER A 52 4.77 -47.50 10.53
CA SER A 52 3.87 -48.11 9.54
C SER A 52 4.34 -47.87 8.11
N GLY A 53 4.09 -48.86 7.25
CA GLY A 53 4.38 -48.80 5.82
C GLY A 53 5.54 -49.68 5.38
N LEU A 54 6.13 -49.35 4.23
CA LEU A 54 7.26 -50.06 3.64
C LEU A 54 8.58 -49.55 4.19
N PHE A 55 9.60 -50.42 4.21
CA PHE A 55 10.92 -50.11 4.72
C PHE A 55 12.00 -50.33 3.66
N GLY A 56 12.91 -49.36 3.55
CA GLY A 56 14.09 -49.43 2.68
C GLY A 56 15.37 -49.65 3.48
N CYS A 57 16.35 -50.33 2.89
CA CYS A 57 17.69 -50.40 3.47
C CYS A 57 18.54 -49.19 3.05
N ARG A 58 19.49 -48.81 3.91
CA ARG A 58 20.36 -47.63 3.72
C ARG A 58 21.07 -47.60 2.35
N PRO A 59 21.64 -48.70 1.81
CA PRO A 59 22.26 -48.69 0.48
C PRO A 59 21.28 -48.37 -0.66
N CYS A 60 20.10 -48.98 -0.66
CA CYS A 60 19.08 -48.74 -1.68
C CYS A 60 18.58 -47.30 -1.65
N LEU A 61 18.31 -46.77 -0.45
CA LEU A 61 17.86 -45.38 -0.30
C LEU A 61 18.95 -44.38 -0.66
N THR A 62 20.21 -44.64 -0.32
CA THR A 62 21.34 -43.76 -0.70
C THR A 62 21.45 -43.64 -2.23
N ARG A 63 21.31 -44.75 -2.96
CA ARG A 63 21.32 -44.75 -4.43
C ARG A 63 20.14 -43.95 -5.01
N LEU A 64 18.94 -44.14 -4.48
CA LEU A 64 17.74 -43.43 -4.96
C LEU A 64 17.79 -41.94 -4.64
N ILE A 65 18.23 -41.56 -3.44
CA ILE A 65 18.43 -40.15 -3.06
C ILE A 65 19.50 -39.49 -3.95
N THR A 66 20.56 -40.22 -4.30
CA THR A 66 21.59 -39.72 -5.23
C THR A 66 21.02 -39.50 -6.63
N ARG A 67 20.18 -40.42 -7.11
CA ARG A 67 19.47 -40.27 -8.40
C ARG A 67 18.50 -39.09 -8.37
N ALA A 68 17.71 -38.97 -7.31
CA ALA A 68 16.77 -37.87 -7.10
C ALA A 68 17.48 -36.52 -7.09
N ARG A 69 18.62 -36.44 -6.38
CA ARG A 69 19.46 -35.25 -6.35
C ARG A 69 19.93 -34.87 -7.76
N ARG A 70 20.49 -35.82 -8.52
CA ARG A 70 20.94 -35.56 -9.90
C ARG A 70 19.80 -35.09 -10.80
N ALA A 71 18.64 -35.72 -10.72
CA ALA A 71 17.48 -35.34 -11.53
C ALA A 71 16.99 -33.92 -11.18
N ARG A 72 16.90 -33.60 -9.89
CA ARG A 72 16.58 -32.25 -9.41
C ARG A 72 17.60 -31.24 -9.90
N ASP A 73 18.89 -31.53 -9.76
CA ASP A 73 19.95 -30.59 -10.14
C ASP A 73 19.97 -30.37 -11.67
N THR A 74 19.68 -31.40 -12.48
CA THR A 74 19.49 -31.24 -13.93
C THR A 74 18.26 -30.41 -14.27
N ALA A 75 17.13 -30.64 -13.60
CA ALA A 75 15.91 -29.85 -13.81
C ALA A 75 16.15 -28.37 -13.48
N LEU A 76 16.76 -28.08 -12.32
CA LEU A 76 17.14 -26.73 -11.92
C LEU A 76 18.09 -26.07 -12.92
N ALA A 77 19.06 -26.81 -13.47
CA ALA A 77 19.95 -26.28 -14.50
C ALA A 77 19.20 -25.91 -15.78
N HIS A 78 18.27 -26.75 -16.21
CA HIS A 78 17.46 -26.50 -17.41
C HIS A 78 16.48 -25.34 -17.22
N ASP A 79 15.85 -25.25 -16.05
CA ASP A 79 14.96 -24.14 -15.71
C ASP A 79 15.75 -22.82 -15.61
N ALA A 80 16.97 -22.84 -15.05
CA ALA A 80 17.84 -21.67 -15.02
C ALA A 80 18.30 -21.23 -16.43
N GLU A 81 18.59 -22.17 -17.32
CA GLU A 81 18.91 -21.86 -18.72
C GLU A 81 17.71 -21.23 -19.45
N ARG A 82 16.50 -21.78 -19.23
CA ARG A 82 15.27 -21.25 -19.78
C ARG A 82 15.00 -19.82 -19.28
N ALA A 83 15.09 -19.60 -17.97
CA ALA A 83 14.90 -18.29 -17.36
C ALA A 83 15.88 -17.24 -17.91
N ARG A 84 17.16 -17.61 -18.12
CA ARG A 84 18.14 -16.70 -18.75
C ARG A 84 17.78 -16.37 -20.20
N ALA A 85 17.31 -17.35 -20.98
CA ALA A 85 16.93 -17.12 -22.37
C ALA A 85 15.68 -16.24 -22.48
N GLU A 86 14.67 -16.48 -21.63
CA GLU A 86 13.45 -15.66 -21.55
C GLU A 86 13.77 -14.24 -21.12
N SER A 87 14.61 -14.06 -20.09
CA SER A 87 15.08 -12.75 -19.66
C SER A 87 15.84 -12.01 -20.76
N ALA A 88 16.78 -12.69 -21.45
CA ALA A 88 17.54 -12.08 -22.55
C ALA A 88 16.66 -11.64 -23.73
N ALA A 89 15.54 -12.34 -23.99
CA ALA A 89 14.59 -11.96 -25.01
C ALA A 89 13.69 -10.78 -24.59
N TRP A 90 13.37 -10.69 -23.30
CA TRP A 90 12.48 -9.67 -22.75
C TRP A 90 13.18 -8.33 -22.51
N MET A 91 14.45 -8.32 -22.07
CA MET A 91 15.19 -7.08 -21.77
C MET A 91 15.16 -6.03 -22.91
N PRO A 92 15.37 -6.38 -24.19
CA PRO A 92 15.30 -5.40 -25.28
C PRO A 92 13.89 -4.89 -25.58
N LEU A 93 12.83 -5.62 -25.21
CA LEU A 93 11.45 -5.14 -25.32
C LEU A 93 11.17 -4.10 -24.24
N ARG A 94 11.56 -4.43 -23.00
CA ARG A 94 11.48 -3.54 -21.83
C ARG A 94 12.21 -2.22 -22.06
N GLU A 95 13.49 -2.27 -22.45
CA GLU A 95 14.30 -1.07 -22.69
C GLU A 95 13.70 -0.16 -23.77
N ARG A 96 13.15 -0.75 -24.85
CA ARG A 96 12.49 0.03 -25.91
C ARG A 96 11.20 0.68 -25.44
N HIS A 97 10.46 0.03 -24.54
CA HIS A 97 9.25 0.59 -23.97
C HIS A 97 9.59 1.77 -23.03
N LEU A 98 10.55 1.58 -22.10
CA LEU A 98 11.03 2.65 -21.22
C LEU A 98 11.53 3.88 -22.00
N ALA A 99 12.37 3.67 -23.03
CA ALA A 99 12.85 4.76 -23.87
C ALA A 99 11.71 5.51 -24.60
N ARG A 100 10.61 4.83 -24.90
CA ARG A 100 9.42 5.44 -25.52
C ARG A 100 8.65 6.29 -24.51
N LEU A 101 8.42 5.78 -23.30
CA LEU A 101 7.80 6.53 -22.21
C LEU A 101 8.58 7.82 -21.94
N ASP A 102 9.90 7.70 -21.76
CA ASP A 102 10.81 8.82 -21.53
C ASP A 102 10.76 9.85 -22.67
N SER A 103 10.72 9.40 -23.93
CA SER A 103 10.63 10.32 -25.08
C SER A 103 9.34 11.13 -25.09
N VAL A 104 8.20 10.51 -24.76
CA VAL A 104 6.91 11.22 -24.69
C VAL A 104 6.87 12.15 -23.47
N ARG A 105 7.44 11.72 -22.34
CA ARG A 105 7.57 12.53 -21.12
C ARG A 105 8.37 13.81 -21.40
N GLN A 106 9.53 13.68 -22.04
CA GLN A 106 10.35 14.83 -22.44
C GLN A 106 9.60 15.77 -23.39
N ALA A 107 8.80 15.23 -24.32
CA ALA A 107 7.95 16.03 -25.19
C ALA A 107 6.88 16.79 -24.38
N ALA A 108 6.26 16.15 -23.39
CA ALA A 108 5.29 16.79 -22.50
C ALA A 108 5.91 17.95 -21.70
N GLU A 109 7.09 17.71 -21.12
CA GLU A 109 7.85 18.74 -20.40
C GLU A 109 8.23 19.93 -21.29
N ALA A 110 8.64 19.65 -22.54
CA ALA A 110 8.95 20.70 -23.51
C ALA A 110 7.71 21.52 -23.89
N VAL A 111 6.55 20.88 -24.08
CA VAL A 111 5.28 21.59 -24.34
C VAL A 111 4.87 22.44 -23.14
N ALA A 112 4.98 21.92 -21.92
CA ALA A 112 4.72 22.68 -20.70
C ALA A 112 5.67 23.88 -20.55
N GLY A 113 6.94 23.71 -20.90
CA GLY A 113 7.92 24.79 -20.92
C GLY A 113 7.58 25.88 -21.93
N LEU A 114 7.19 25.50 -23.16
CA LEU A 114 6.76 26.44 -24.20
C LEU A 114 5.48 27.20 -23.82
N ALA A 115 4.54 26.54 -23.16
CA ALA A 115 3.32 27.18 -22.68
C ALA A 115 3.60 28.28 -21.65
N ARG A 116 4.56 28.03 -20.73
CA ARG A 116 4.98 28.98 -19.69
C ARG A 116 5.90 30.10 -20.20
N GLY A 117 6.77 29.80 -21.16
CA GLY A 117 7.84 30.71 -21.60
C GLY A 117 7.38 31.93 -22.42
N GLY A 118 6.11 32.01 -22.82
CA GLY A 118 5.55 33.16 -23.55
C GLY A 118 6.05 33.36 -25.00
N ASP A 119 7.17 32.75 -25.37
CA ASP A 119 7.84 32.87 -26.69
C ASP A 119 7.06 32.23 -27.84
N ALA A 120 6.10 31.35 -27.54
CA ALA A 120 5.28 30.67 -28.53
C ALA A 120 3.83 31.20 -28.55
N GLU A 121 3.26 31.29 -29.76
CA GLU A 121 1.85 31.65 -29.95
C GLU A 121 0.93 30.64 -29.25
N ALA A 122 -0.08 31.13 -28.51
CA ALA A 122 -0.97 30.30 -27.71
C ALA A 122 -1.70 29.22 -28.53
N LEU A 123 -2.20 29.57 -29.72
CA LEU A 123 -2.84 28.62 -30.64
C LEU A 123 -1.88 27.53 -31.15
N ARG A 124 -0.59 27.87 -31.32
CA ARG A 124 0.43 26.91 -31.75
C ARG A 124 0.78 25.94 -30.62
N VAL A 125 0.85 26.43 -29.39
CA VAL A 125 1.03 25.61 -28.18
C VAL A 125 -0.16 24.66 -27.98
N ALA A 126 -1.39 25.10 -28.25
CA ALA A 126 -2.58 24.25 -28.24
C ALA A 126 -2.49 23.08 -29.24
N TRP A 127 -2.01 23.34 -30.45
CA TRP A 127 -1.76 22.28 -31.43
C TRP A 127 -0.62 21.32 -31.07
N LEU A 128 0.39 21.81 -30.35
CA LEU A 128 1.41 20.92 -29.78
C LEU A 128 0.81 20.00 -28.71
N LEU A 129 -0.11 20.47 -27.87
CA LEU A 129 -0.82 19.62 -26.92
C LEU A 129 -1.63 18.53 -27.64
N VAL A 130 -2.37 18.84 -28.70
CA VAL A 130 -3.12 17.81 -29.46
C VAL A 130 -2.19 16.76 -30.08
N SER A 131 -1.03 17.19 -30.59
CA SER A 131 -0.03 16.27 -31.12
C SER A 131 0.58 15.39 -30.01
N LEU A 132 0.77 15.95 -28.82
CA LEU A 132 1.27 15.26 -27.64
C LEU A 132 0.26 14.24 -27.10
N GLU A 133 -1.03 14.60 -27.01
CA GLU A 133 -2.10 13.65 -26.63
C GLU A 133 -2.16 12.47 -27.59
N SER A 134 -1.98 12.73 -28.89
CA SER A 134 -1.85 11.65 -29.87
C SER A 134 -0.60 10.81 -29.62
N ALA A 135 0.55 11.40 -29.29
CA ALA A 135 1.76 10.64 -29.01
C ALA A 135 1.61 9.76 -27.75
N TYR A 136 0.97 10.31 -26.70
CA TYR A 136 0.67 9.62 -25.46
C TYR A 136 -0.29 8.43 -25.69
N ALA A 137 -1.39 8.62 -26.43
CA ALA A 137 -2.33 7.56 -26.74
C ALA A 137 -1.77 6.43 -27.63
N TRP A 138 -0.67 6.71 -28.35
CA TRP A 138 0.01 5.73 -29.21
C TRP A 138 1.17 5.01 -28.52
N VAL A 139 1.41 5.28 -27.24
CA VAL A 139 2.28 4.43 -26.42
C VAL A 139 1.61 3.05 -26.32
N PRO A 140 2.28 1.97 -26.77
CA PRO A 140 1.72 0.63 -26.71
C PRO A 140 1.64 0.16 -25.26
N ASP A 141 0.76 -0.80 -24.98
CA ASP A 141 0.62 -1.40 -23.66
C ASP A 141 1.95 -1.92 -23.09
N THR A 142 2.06 -1.91 -21.76
CA THR A 142 3.24 -2.41 -21.04
C THR A 142 3.51 -3.87 -21.43
N PRO A 143 4.75 -4.22 -21.81
CA PRO A 143 5.08 -5.58 -22.21
C PRO A 143 5.03 -6.54 -21.02
N ASP A 144 4.30 -7.65 -21.15
CA ASP A 144 4.20 -8.67 -20.10
C ASP A 144 5.57 -9.33 -19.81
N PRO A 145 5.98 -9.43 -18.53
CA PRO A 145 7.17 -10.19 -18.16
C PRO A 145 6.92 -11.71 -18.32
N PRO A 146 7.95 -12.49 -18.72
CA PRO A 146 7.86 -13.95 -18.76
C PRO A 146 7.64 -14.52 -17.35
N ALA A 147 6.99 -15.67 -17.25
CA ALA A 147 6.65 -16.30 -15.97
C ALA A 147 7.86 -16.69 -15.09
N SER A 148 9.06 -16.69 -15.65
CA SER A 148 10.32 -16.92 -14.92
C SER A 148 10.90 -15.67 -14.26
N LEU A 149 10.36 -14.48 -14.57
CA LEU A 149 10.70 -13.22 -13.95
C LEU A 149 9.58 -12.78 -13.02
N ASP A 150 9.96 -11.95 -12.05
CA ASP A 150 8.98 -11.34 -11.15
C ASP A 150 7.99 -10.49 -11.97
N ARG A 151 6.71 -10.55 -11.61
CA ARG A 151 5.65 -9.85 -12.35
C ARG A 151 5.68 -8.34 -12.13
N GLU A 152 6.39 -7.89 -11.10
CA GLU A 152 6.44 -6.51 -10.69
C GLU A 152 7.75 -5.84 -11.12
N ASP A 153 7.71 -5.13 -12.24
CA ASP A 153 8.80 -4.25 -12.64
C ASP A 153 8.51 -2.82 -12.18
N SER A 154 9.09 -2.44 -11.04
CA SER A 154 8.89 -1.11 -10.43
C SER A 154 9.33 0.02 -11.36
N GLU A 155 10.37 -0.18 -12.18
CA GLU A 155 10.88 0.86 -13.08
C GLU A 155 9.88 1.17 -14.22
N LEU A 156 9.19 0.13 -14.73
CA LEU A 156 8.13 0.32 -15.74
C LEU A 156 6.93 1.09 -15.16
N LYS A 157 6.54 0.78 -13.91
CA LYS A 157 5.46 1.50 -13.20
C LYS A 157 5.85 2.96 -12.93
N ASP A 158 7.08 3.19 -12.45
CA ASP A 158 7.59 4.53 -12.12
C ASP A 158 7.66 5.44 -13.35
N GLU A 159 8.17 4.95 -14.48
CA GLU A 159 8.24 5.76 -15.71
C GLU A 159 6.87 6.05 -16.32
N ALA A 160 5.92 5.10 -16.24
CA ALA A 160 4.54 5.36 -16.65
C ALA A 160 3.89 6.47 -15.79
N PHE A 161 4.07 6.38 -14.47
CA PHE A 161 3.57 7.41 -13.54
C PHE A 161 4.20 8.78 -13.80
N ARG A 162 5.51 8.86 -14.07
CA ARG A 162 6.19 10.11 -14.41
C ARG A 162 5.68 10.71 -15.71
N LEU A 163 5.39 9.89 -16.71
CA LEU A 163 4.77 10.34 -17.95
C LEU A 163 3.38 10.95 -17.69
N ASP A 164 2.56 10.31 -16.87
CA ASP A 164 1.23 10.81 -16.52
C ASP A 164 1.29 12.18 -15.83
N LEU A 165 2.21 12.35 -14.88
CA LEU A 165 2.43 13.62 -14.21
C LEU A 165 2.90 14.72 -15.18
N ALA A 166 3.80 14.39 -16.10
CA ALA A 166 4.25 15.33 -17.14
C ALA A 166 3.10 15.73 -18.08
N MET A 167 2.21 14.80 -18.43
CA MET A 167 1.01 15.08 -19.21
C MET A 167 0.04 16.01 -18.49
N ILE A 168 -0.20 15.81 -17.19
CA ILE A 168 -1.04 16.71 -16.38
C ILE A 168 -0.44 18.13 -16.38
N THR A 169 0.86 18.24 -16.12
CA THR A 169 1.57 19.53 -16.11
C THR A 169 1.47 20.24 -17.47
N ALA A 170 1.61 19.50 -18.57
CA ALA A 170 1.48 20.04 -19.91
C ALA A 170 0.06 20.53 -20.21
N ARG A 171 -0.97 19.75 -19.82
CA ARG A 171 -2.38 20.12 -19.99
C ARG A 171 -2.71 21.40 -19.23
N GLU A 172 -2.29 21.49 -17.97
CA GLU A 172 -2.52 22.65 -17.11
C GLU A 172 -1.90 23.91 -17.70
N ALA A 173 -0.60 23.88 -18.00
CA ALA A 173 0.11 25.04 -18.53
C ALA A 173 -0.45 25.52 -19.88
N VAL A 174 -0.87 24.60 -20.75
CA VAL A 174 -1.50 24.94 -22.03
C VAL A 174 -2.90 25.51 -21.83
N ALA A 175 -3.70 24.93 -20.93
CA ALA A 175 -5.05 25.38 -20.64
C ALA A 175 -5.04 26.80 -20.05
N GLU A 176 -4.16 27.06 -19.10
CA GLU A 176 -3.92 28.38 -18.53
C GLU A 176 -3.56 29.39 -19.63
N ARG A 177 -2.54 29.06 -20.46
CA ARG A 177 -2.10 29.92 -21.55
C ARG A 177 -3.21 30.24 -22.56
N LEU A 178 -4.04 29.26 -22.88
CA LEU A 178 -5.19 29.41 -23.77
C LEU A 178 -6.31 30.24 -23.16
N ALA A 179 -6.62 30.03 -21.89
CA ALA A 179 -7.63 30.81 -21.18
C ALA A 179 -7.28 32.30 -21.23
N TYR A 180 -6.04 32.67 -20.92
CA TYR A 180 -5.60 34.07 -21.04
C TYR A 180 -5.60 34.59 -22.46
N HIS A 181 -5.22 33.79 -23.44
CA HIS A 181 -5.32 34.22 -24.83
C HIS A 181 -6.77 34.58 -25.19
N LEU A 182 -7.73 33.72 -24.83
CA LEU A 182 -9.15 33.96 -25.10
C LEU A 182 -9.72 35.16 -24.33
N ILE A 183 -9.35 35.31 -23.05
CA ILE A 183 -9.75 36.47 -22.23
C ILE A 183 -9.26 37.76 -22.89
N ASN A 184 -7.98 37.82 -23.26
CA ASN A 184 -7.39 39.00 -23.90
C ASN A 184 -8.01 39.31 -25.27
N GLU A 185 -8.35 38.28 -26.07
CA GLU A 185 -9.04 38.49 -27.36
C GLU A 185 -10.51 38.92 -27.18
N ALA A 186 -11.14 38.56 -26.07
CA ALA A 186 -12.53 38.89 -25.76
C ALA A 186 -12.70 40.26 -25.07
N GLN A 187 -11.61 40.92 -24.67
CA GLN A 187 -11.68 42.26 -24.08
C GLN A 187 -12.13 43.31 -25.11
N PRO A 188 -13.05 44.21 -24.75
CA PRO A 188 -13.45 45.31 -25.64
C PRO A 188 -12.28 46.28 -25.88
N GLU A 189 -12.23 46.92 -27.06
CA GLU A 189 -11.14 47.84 -27.47
C GLU A 189 -10.92 49.00 -26.49
N GLU A 190 -11.96 49.38 -25.74
CA GLU A 190 -11.92 50.29 -24.60
C GLU A 190 -12.53 49.56 -23.40
N PRO A 191 -11.73 48.92 -22.51
CA PRO A 191 -12.27 48.37 -21.29
C PRO A 191 -12.86 49.51 -20.46
N GLU A 192 -14.13 49.39 -20.03
CA GLU A 192 -14.67 50.25 -18.98
C GLU A 192 -13.76 50.08 -17.77
N MET A 193 -12.90 51.08 -17.54
CA MET A 193 -11.95 51.08 -16.43
C MET A 193 -12.75 50.81 -15.16
N CYS A 194 -12.48 49.70 -14.47
CA CYS A 194 -12.90 49.58 -13.08
C CYS A 194 -12.42 50.85 -12.37
N GLU A 195 -13.34 51.59 -11.76
CA GLU A 195 -13.04 52.87 -11.09
C GLU A 195 -11.98 52.73 -9.97
N GLU A 196 -11.62 51.50 -9.60
CA GLU A 196 -10.65 51.15 -8.56
C GLU A 196 -9.21 50.87 -9.05
N PHE A 197 -8.92 50.85 -10.37
CA PHE A 197 -7.56 50.63 -10.87
C PHE A 197 -7.12 51.68 -11.89
N GLU A 198 -6.38 52.70 -11.43
CA GLU A 198 -5.51 53.50 -12.29
C GLU A 198 -4.40 52.58 -12.83
N CYS A 199 -4.58 52.02 -14.03
CA CYS A 199 -3.49 51.32 -14.71
C CYS A 199 -2.31 52.29 -14.91
N PRO A 200 -1.08 51.93 -14.51
CA PRO A 200 0.08 52.80 -14.66
C PRO A 200 0.34 53.14 -16.15
N GLU A 201 0.89 54.34 -16.40
CA GLU A 201 1.24 54.79 -17.75
C GLU A 201 2.18 53.78 -18.44
N GLY A 202 1.66 53.06 -19.43
CA GLY A 202 2.37 51.98 -20.15
C GLY A 202 1.77 50.58 -20.00
N CYS A 203 0.66 50.42 -19.27
CA CYS A 203 -0.07 49.16 -19.24
C CYS A 203 -0.52 48.73 -20.64
N SER A 204 -0.24 47.48 -21.02
CA SER A 204 -0.54 46.93 -22.35
C SER A 204 -1.93 46.27 -22.44
N GLY A 205 -2.73 46.34 -21.38
CA GLY A 205 -4.02 45.63 -21.26
C GLY A 205 -3.89 44.11 -21.10
N ARG A 206 -2.67 43.58 -20.98
CA ARG A 206 -2.42 42.15 -20.72
C ARG A 206 -2.36 41.92 -19.22
N HIS A 207 -3.34 41.19 -18.70
CA HIS A 207 -3.50 40.86 -17.29
C HIS A 207 -3.25 39.35 -17.07
N ASP A 208 -2.48 38.98 -16.05
CA ASP A 208 -2.25 37.60 -15.59
C ASP A 208 -3.22 37.25 -14.42
N SER A 209 -3.21 36.01 -13.93
CA SER A 209 -3.96 35.52 -12.75
C SER A 209 -3.83 36.43 -11.54
N SER A 210 -2.64 37.01 -11.33
CA SER A 210 -2.37 37.94 -10.23
C SER A 210 -3.12 39.26 -10.32
N ASP A 211 -3.65 39.58 -11.50
CA ASP A 211 -4.26 40.87 -11.82
C ASP A 211 -5.80 40.79 -11.90
N ILE A 212 -6.36 39.59 -11.72
CA ILE A 212 -7.81 39.33 -11.73
C ILE A 212 -8.27 39.06 -10.28
N ASP A 213 -8.67 40.11 -9.57
CA ASP A 213 -9.30 40.00 -8.25
C ASP A 213 -10.83 40.00 -8.39
N CYS A 214 -11.38 38.94 -8.98
CA CYS A 214 -12.79 38.63 -8.79
C CYS A 214 -12.90 37.90 -7.46
N GLY A 215 -13.24 38.64 -6.41
CA GLY A 215 -13.30 38.13 -5.04
C GLY A 215 -14.01 36.78 -4.91
N PRO A 216 -13.78 36.02 -3.82
CA PRO A 216 -14.03 34.57 -3.70
C PRO A 216 -15.48 34.13 -3.94
N ASP A 217 -16.41 35.08 -3.97
CA ASP A 217 -17.84 34.87 -4.10
C ASP A 217 -18.35 34.98 -5.55
N ALA A 218 -17.62 35.66 -6.44
CA ALA A 218 -18.06 35.97 -7.80
C ALA A 218 -18.38 34.71 -8.62
N VAL A 219 -17.62 33.63 -8.40
CA VAL A 219 -17.85 32.34 -9.08
C VAL A 219 -19.21 31.73 -8.72
N PHE A 220 -19.66 31.86 -7.46
CA PHE A 220 -20.95 31.31 -7.03
C PHE A 220 -22.11 32.13 -7.57
N GLU A 221 -21.94 33.45 -7.66
CA GLU A 221 -22.93 34.36 -8.23
C GLU A 221 -23.09 34.11 -9.74
N ASP A 222 -21.99 33.95 -10.47
CA ASP A 222 -22.02 33.63 -11.90
C ASP A 222 -22.63 32.24 -12.16
N LEU A 223 -22.24 31.22 -11.40
CA LEU A 223 -22.86 29.89 -11.51
C LEU A 223 -24.37 29.94 -11.26
N ALA A 224 -24.81 30.71 -10.27
CA ALA A 224 -26.23 30.90 -9.97
C ALA A 224 -26.98 31.59 -11.11
N GLN A 225 -26.37 32.58 -11.79
CA GLN A 225 -26.95 33.21 -12.99
C GLN A 225 -27.15 32.22 -14.14
N HIS A 226 -26.33 31.17 -14.20
CA HIS A 226 -26.45 30.08 -15.16
C HIS A 226 -27.31 28.90 -14.67
N GLY A 227 -28.02 29.06 -13.54
CA GLY A 227 -28.93 28.05 -12.99
C GLY A 227 -28.22 26.90 -12.27
N ILE A 228 -26.94 27.05 -11.95
CA ILE A 228 -26.14 26.06 -11.21
C ILE A 228 -26.02 26.54 -9.76
N THR A 229 -26.63 25.81 -8.83
CA THR A 229 -26.56 26.12 -7.41
C THR A 229 -25.51 25.26 -6.74
N VAL A 230 -24.48 25.88 -6.17
CA VAL A 230 -23.44 25.23 -5.36
C VAL A 230 -23.54 25.80 -3.95
N GLU A 231 -23.54 24.94 -2.93
CA GLU A 231 -23.55 25.40 -1.53
C GLU A 231 -22.27 26.19 -1.24
N LYS A 232 -22.45 27.45 -0.82
CA LYS A 232 -21.35 28.31 -0.42
C LYS A 232 -20.84 27.86 0.96
N PRO A 233 -19.51 27.67 1.15
CA PRO A 233 -18.95 27.43 2.47
C PRO A 233 -19.30 28.59 3.42
N GLU A 234 -19.68 28.29 4.67
CA GLU A 234 -19.89 29.35 5.66
C GLU A 234 -18.59 30.15 5.85
N PRO A 235 -18.65 31.50 5.89
CA PRO A 235 -17.46 32.31 6.06
C PRO A 235 -16.89 32.11 7.47
N GLU A 236 -15.76 31.40 7.57
CA GLU A 236 -14.97 31.38 8.79
C GLU A 236 -14.43 32.79 9.08
N PRO A 237 -14.34 33.19 10.36
CA PRO A 237 -13.73 34.46 10.72
C PRO A 237 -12.27 34.48 10.23
N PRO A 238 -11.79 35.59 9.62
CA PRO A 238 -10.46 35.65 9.07
C PRO A 238 -9.45 35.43 10.20
N SER A 239 -8.65 34.37 10.07
CA SER A 239 -7.63 34.07 11.06
C SER A 239 -6.62 35.23 11.14
N PRO A 240 -6.05 35.53 12.33
CA PRO A 240 -5.03 36.56 12.50
C PRO A 240 -3.80 36.38 11.59
N ARG A 241 -3.64 35.20 10.99
CA ARG A 241 -2.56 34.79 10.11
C ARG A 241 -2.69 35.35 8.69
N LEU A 242 -3.90 35.56 8.16
CA LEU A 242 -4.08 36.05 6.78
C LEU A 242 -3.51 37.47 6.61
N ALA A 243 -3.63 38.31 7.64
CA ALA A 243 -3.03 39.65 7.70
C ALA A 243 -1.49 39.64 7.78
N SER A 244 -0.88 38.51 8.17
CA SER A 244 0.58 38.38 8.29
C SER A 244 1.27 37.79 7.04
N LEU A 245 0.49 37.16 6.15
CA LEU A 245 0.99 36.49 4.94
C LEU A 245 1.08 37.43 3.72
N LEU A 246 0.31 38.52 3.68
CA LEU A 246 0.30 39.51 2.59
C LEU A 246 1.57 40.41 2.51
N GLY A 247 2.67 40.02 3.18
CA GLY A 247 3.86 40.86 3.34
C GLY A 247 5.21 40.19 3.06
N ARG A 248 5.26 38.99 2.46
CA ARG A 248 6.54 38.32 2.17
C ARG A 248 6.72 38.05 0.68
N THR A 249 7.63 38.83 0.09
CA THR A 249 8.17 38.65 -1.26
C THR A 249 8.91 37.34 -1.40
N GLU A 250 8.64 36.67 -2.52
CA GLU A 250 9.21 35.40 -2.96
C GLU A 250 10.74 35.43 -3.07
N ALA A 251 11.38 34.38 -2.55
CA ALA A 251 12.71 33.97 -2.96
C ALA A 251 12.60 32.50 -3.39
N GLU A 252 13.00 32.23 -4.63
CA GLU A 252 13.05 30.89 -5.22
C GLU A 252 13.88 29.93 -4.35
N GLU A 253 13.21 29.02 -3.66
CA GLU A 253 13.82 27.79 -3.15
C GLU A 253 13.29 26.60 -3.94
N LYS A 254 14.22 25.74 -4.38
CA LYS A 254 13.94 24.52 -5.13
C LYS A 254 12.92 23.67 -4.37
N ARG A 255 11.71 23.56 -4.92
CA ARG A 255 10.66 22.69 -4.37
C ARG A 255 11.15 21.22 -4.37
N PRO A 256 11.09 20.51 -3.24
CA PRO A 256 11.27 19.06 -3.22
C PRO A 256 10.14 18.36 -4.00
N PRO A 257 10.35 17.12 -4.47
CA PRO A 257 9.43 16.39 -5.35
C PRO A 257 8.10 15.96 -4.70
N LEU A 258 7.92 16.20 -3.41
CA LEU A 258 6.72 15.87 -2.64
C LEU A 258 6.21 17.15 -1.94
N PRO A 259 4.89 17.35 -1.82
CA PRO A 259 4.34 18.52 -1.13
C PRO A 259 4.84 18.59 0.32
N ASP A 260 5.01 19.81 0.84
CA ASP A 260 5.47 20.03 2.21
C ASP A 260 4.36 19.64 3.20
N ILE A 261 4.46 18.41 3.72
CA ILE A 261 3.47 17.80 4.61
C ILE A 261 3.49 18.48 6.00
N GLU A 262 4.62 19.09 6.39
CA GLU A 262 4.79 19.66 7.74
C GLU A 262 3.86 20.85 8.00
N GLU A 263 3.57 21.68 6.99
CA GLU A 263 2.78 22.91 7.19
C GLU A 263 1.28 22.62 7.44
N HIS A 264 0.74 21.53 6.88
CA HIS A 264 -0.69 21.18 7.00
C HIS A 264 -0.98 20.12 8.09
N ALA A 265 -0.06 19.19 8.32
CA ALA A 265 -0.29 18.07 9.25
C ALA A 265 -0.47 18.53 10.70
N LEU A 266 0.30 19.52 11.16
CA LEU A 266 0.30 19.95 12.56
C LEU A 266 -1.06 20.50 13.04
N ALA A 267 -1.74 21.29 12.20
CA ALA A 267 -3.04 21.85 12.52
C ALA A 267 -4.12 20.76 12.64
N VAL A 268 -4.10 19.77 11.73
CA VAL A 268 -4.99 18.62 11.75
C VAL A 268 -4.74 17.80 13.01
N LEU A 269 -3.49 17.46 13.32
CA LEU A 269 -3.13 16.67 14.50
C LEU A 269 -3.58 17.34 15.80
N ALA A 270 -3.35 18.64 15.94
CA ALA A 270 -3.78 19.39 17.11
C ALA A 270 -5.31 19.40 17.29
N HIS A 271 -6.09 19.47 16.20
CA HIS A 271 -7.55 19.38 16.24
C HIS A 271 -8.03 18.04 16.85
N PHE A 272 -7.35 16.94 16.52
CA PHE A 272 -7.64 15.61 17.04
C PHE A 272 -6.91 15.27 18.35
N GLY A 273 -6.30 16.27 19.00
CA GLY A 273 -5.62 16.10 20.29
C GLY A 273 -4.32 15.30 20.23
N VAL A 274 -3.71 15.17 19.04
CA VAL A 274 -2.39 14.55 18.87
C VAL A 274 -1.32 15.64 19.02
N ASP A 275 -0.53 15.55 20.07
CA ASP A 275 0.64 16.41 20.26
C ASP A 275 1.78 15.93 19.35
N ALA A 276 2.07 16.68 18.30
CA ALA A 276 3.11 16.36 17.33
C ALA A 276 4.53 16.55 17.90
N ASP A 277 4.70 17.31 18.98
CA ASP A 277 5.99 17.50 19.65
C ASP A 277 6.30 16.33 20.60
N ASP A 278 5.27 15.62 21.09
CA ASP A 278 5.44 14.37 21.83
C ASP A 278 5.67 13.21 20.86
N THR A 279 6.93 12.75 20.83
CA THR A 279 7.35 11.65 19.96
C THR A 279 6.55 10.36 20.20
N ASP A 280 6.21 10.03 21.45
CA ASP A 280 5.52 8.78 21.74
C ASP A 280 4.06 8.81 21.25
N VAL A 281 3.40 9.95 21.44
CA VAL A 281 2.05 10.22 20.95
C VAL A 281 2.03 10.23 19.43
N LEU A 282 2.97 10.95 18.79
CA LEU A 282 3.06 11.03 17.33
C LEU A 282 3.33 9.66 16.69
N VAL A 283 4.25 8.86 17.24
CA VAL A 283 4.53 7.52 16.74
C VAL A 283 3.32 6.60 16.93
N SER A 284 2.61 6.73 18.05
CA SER A 284 1.38 5.94 18.28
C SER A 284 0.31 6.28 17.25
N ALA A 285 0.05 7.57 16.99
CA ALA A 285 -0.88 8.00 15.94
C ALA A 285 -0.42 7.57 14.54
N ALA A 286 0.87 7.69 14.24
CA ALA A 286 1.43 7.24 12.96
C ALA A 286 1.32 5.72 12.76
N ALA A 287 1.44 4.93 13.83
CA ALA A 287 1.25 3.48 13.77
C ALA A 287 -0.20 3.12 13.44
N VAL A 288 -1.17 3.82 14.02
CA VAL A 288 -2.59 3.68 13.67
C VAL A 288 -2.81 4.03 12.19
N GLY A 289 -2.24 5.14 11.72
CA GLY A 289 -2.35 5.57 10.33
C GLY A 289 -1.72 4.60 9.34
N LEU A 290 -0.58 4.02 9.69
CA LEU A 290 0.06 2.99 8.86
C LEU A 290 -0.84 1.76 8.74
N VAL A 291 -1.46 1.30 9.83
CA VAL A 291 -2.40 0.17 9.78
C VAL A 291 -3.67 0.54 9.01
N ALA A 292 -4.21 1.74 9.21
CA ALA A 292 -5.39 2.21 8.49
C ALA A 292 -5.16 2.20 6.98
N ASP A 293 -4.09 2.84 6.51
CA ASP A 293 -3.82 3.00 5.08
C ASP A 293 -3.29 1.73 4.41
N ALA A 294 -2.38 1.02 5.08
CA ALA A 294 -1.71 -0.13 4.47
C ALA A 294 -2.54 -1.41 4.57
N TRP A 295 -3.34 -1.57 5.63
CA TRP A 295 -3.98 -2.84 5.95
C TRP A 295 -5.51 -2.76 5.98
N ARG A 296 -6.11 -1.70 6.55
CA ARG A 296 -7.58 -1.61 6.67
C ARG A 296 -8.27 -1.19 5.38
N GLU A 297 -7.70 -0.24 4.64
CA GLU A 297 -8.32 0.24 3.40
C GLU A 297 -8.14 -0.75 2.25
N GLY A 298 -9.06 -0.76 1.28
CA GLY A 298 -8.90 -1.45 0.00
C GLY A 298 -9.28 -2.94 0.02
N PRO A 299 -8.43 -3.87 -0.47
CA PRO A 299 -8.79 -5.28 -0.68
C PRO A 299 -9.26 -6.05 0.56
N LEU A 300 -9.02 -5.53 1.77
CA LEU A 300 -9.51 -6.16 3.01
C LEU A 300 -11.04 -6.23 3.04
N ASP A 301 -11.74 -5.25 2.48
CA ASP A 301 -13.21 -5.24 2.44
C ASP A 301 -13.76 -6.42 1.62
N VAL A 302 -13.07 -6.80 0.54
CA VAL A 302 -13.41 -7.96 -0.29
C VAL A 302 -13.14 -9.26 0.47
N ILE A 303 -12.00 -9.34 1.18
CA ILE A 303 -11.64 -10.50 2.00
C ILE A 303 -12.62 -10.67 3.16
N HIS A 304 -13.04 -9.58 3.80
CA HIS A 304 -14.05 -9.56 4.86
C HIS A 304 -15.42 -10.04 4.35
N ALA A 305 -15.82 -9.59 3.17
CA ALA A 305 -17.11 -9.96 2.59
C ALA A 305 -17.20 -11.42 2.07
N ALA A 306 -16.08 -12.15 2.01
CA ALA A 306 -16.06 -13.54 1.56
C ALA A 306 -16.75 -14.49 2.55
N ASP A 307 -17.29 -15.62 2.05
CA ASP A 307 -18.00 -16.61 2.89
C ASP A 307 -17.13 -17.20 4.02
N ASP A 308 -15.83 -17.39 3.73
CA ASP A 308 -14.81 -17.84 4.70
C ASP A 308 -13.94 -16.67 5.20
N GLY A 309 -14.45 -15.44 5.10
CA GLY A 309 -13.81 -14.21 5.53
C GLY A 309 -13.65 -14.10 7.05
N PRO A 310 -12.75 -13.23 7.52
CA PRO A 310 -12.56 -13.00 8.96
C PRO A 310 -13.76 -12.27 9.55
N THR A 311 -14.04 -12.49 10.83
CA THR A 311 -15.08 -11.72 11.54
C THR A 311 -14.60 -10.31 11.92
N ASP A 312 -15.53 -9.42 12.28
CA ASP A 312 -15.19 -8.08 12.78
C ASP A 312 -14.27 -8.15 14.01
N GLY A 313 -14.48 -9.13 14.89
CA GLY A 313 -13.61 -9.36 16.05
C GLY A 313 -12.20 -9.82 15.68
N GLU A 314 -12.05 -10.63 14.63
CA GLU A 314 -10.73 -11.04 14.12
C GLU A 314 -9.99 -9.87 13.48
N ILE A 315 -10.70 -9.06 12.68
CA ILE A 315 -10.17 -7.83 12.08
C ILE A 315 -9.74 -6.85 13.18
N PHE A 316 -10.56 -6.68 14.21
CA PHE A 316 -10.24 -5.84 15.36
C PHE A 316 -8.95 -6.32 16.04
N ALA A 317 -8.90 -7.60 16.43
CA ALA A 317 -7.75 -8.16 17.14
C ALA A 317 -6.46 -8.02 16.32
N GLN A 318 -6.54 -8.31 15.02
CA GLN A 318 -5.42 -8.19 14.10
C GLN A 318 -4.96 -6.73 13.95
N SER A 319 -5.88 -5.77 13.89
CA SER A 319 -5.55 -4.34 13.84
C SER A 319 -4.71 -3.90 15.04
N VAL A 320 -5.03 -4.41 16.24
CA VAL A 320 -4.29 -4.10 17.48
C VAL A 320 -2.90 -4.73 17.49
N ASP A 321 -2.74 -5.98 17.04
CA ASP A 321 -1.42 -6.60 16.92
C ASP A 321 -0.54 -5.86 15.89
N LEU A 322 -1.12 -5.54 14.73
CA LEU A 322 -0.43 -4.79 13.68
C LEU A 322 -0.07 -3.37 14.14
N TYR A 323 -0.91 -2.71 14.93
CA TYR A 323 -0.57 -1.42 15.54
C TYR A 323 0.72 -1.51 16.38
N ARG A 324 0.86 -2.54 17.22
CA ARG A 324 2.07 -2.71 18.04
C ARG A 324 3.31 -2.95 17.18
N ARG A 325 3.17 -3.73 16.11
CA ARG A 325 4.26 -4.01 15.17
C ARG A 325 4.63 -2.78 14.34
N ALA A 326 3.64 -2.02 13.89
CA ALA A 326 3.83 -0.75 13.21
C ALA A 326 4.56 0.24 14.11
N ARG A 327 4.13 0.41 15.37
CA ARG A 327 4.79 1.26 16.37
C ARG A 327 6.24 0.87 16.59
N ALA A 328 6.52 -0.44 16.73
CA ALA A 328 7.88 -0.94 16.87
C ALA A 328 8.75 -0.67 15.63
N ALA A 329 8.20 -0.90 14.43
CA ALA A 329 8.91 -0.66 13.17
C ALA A 329 9.17 0.83 12.92
N LEU A 330 8.18 1.70 13.19
CA LEU A 330 8.33 3.15 13.06
C LEU A 330 9.37 3.70 14.06
N MET A 331 9.41 3.19 15.29
CA MET A 331 10.46 3.55 16.25
C MET A 331 11.84 3.09 15.77
N ALA A 332 11.97 1.85 15.30
CA ALA A 332 13.24 1.35 14.78
C ALA A 332 13.73 2.14 13.56
N ALA A 333 12.81 2.62 12.71
CA ALA A 333 13.13 3.37 11.51
C ALA A 333 13.84 4.70 11.79
N ARG A 334 13.75 5.22 13.04
CA ARG A 334 14.49 6.41 13.47
C ARG A 334 16.01 6.20 13.42
N ASP A 335 16.47 5.04 13.89
CA ASP A 335 17.89 4.75 14.08
C ASP A 335 18.46 3.86 12.96
N ASP A 336 17.67 2.88 12.52
CA ASP A 336 18.09 1.88 11.51
C ASP A 336 17.65 2.26 10.08
N GLY A 337 16.93 3.38 9.94
CA GLY A 337 16.43 3.92 8.68
C GLY A 337 15.14 3.25 8.17
N PRO A 338 14.50 3.80 7.12
CA PRO A 338 13.14 3.43 6.71
C PRO A 338 12.98 1.98 6.21
N GLY A 339 14.07 1.30 5.86
CA GLY A 339 14.06 -0.09 5.38
C GLY A 339 13.53 -1.10 6.40
N VAL A 340 13.60 -0.79 7.70
CA VAL A 340 13.07 -1.69 8.75
C VAL A 340 11.54 -1.81 8.75
N LEU A 341 10.84 -0.93 8.04
CA LEU A 341 9.39 -1.05 7.84
C LEU A 341 8.99 -2.33 7.08
N LEU A 342 9.93 -2.96 6.35
CA LEU A 342 9.71 -4.29 5.75
C LEU A 342 9.41 -5.38 6.78
N ALA A 343 9.84 -5.22 8.04
CA ALA A 343 9.48 -6.14 9.11
C ALA A 343 7.98 -6.09 9.44
N PHE A 344 7.34 -4.92 9.29
CA PHE A 344 5.88 -4.80 9.41
C PHE A 344 5.18 -5.48 8.24
N VAL A 345 5.63 -5.22 7.00
CA VAL A 345 5.12 -5.86 5.77
C VAL A 345 5.12 -7.38 5.91
N THR A 346 6.26 -7.95 6.31
CA THR A 346 6.46 -9.40 6.42
C THR A 346 5.39 -10.09 7.27
N VAL A 347 4.82 -9.37 8.24
CA VAL A 347 3.75 -9.88 9.10
C VAL A 347 2.38 -9.49 8.55
N ALA A 348 2.19 -8.23 8.19
CA ALA A 348 0.91 -7.69 7.75
C ALA A 348 0.39 -8.38 6.47
N SER A 349 1.31 -8.88 5.64
CA SER A 349 1.03 -9.60 4.40
C SER A 349 1.33 -11.11 4.48
N ASP A 350 1.58 -11.66 5.66
CA ASP A 350 1.87 -13.10 5.81
C ASP A 350 0.59 -13.92 5.57
N VAL A 351 0.60 -14.72 4.51
CA VAL A 351 -0.57 -15.51 4.11
C VAL A 351 -0.81 -16.74 4.98
N ASP A 352 0.23 -17.22 5.66
CA ASP A 352 0.21 -18.44 6.45
C ASP A 352 0.05 -18.17 7.95
N LEU A 353 0.32 -16.94 8.40
CA LEU A 353 0.22 -16.53 9.80
C LEU A 353 -1.24 -16.44 10.26
N PRO A 354 -1.63 -17.19 11.32
CA PRO A 354 -2.93 -17.00 11.95
C PRO A 354 -3.04 -15.61 12.56
N TRP A 355 -4.20 -14.99 12.43
CA TRP A 355 -4.46 -13.67 12.99
C TRP A 355 -4.51 -13.67 14.52
N ALA A 356 -4.34 -12.48 15.09
CA ALA A 356 -4.33 -12.26 16.53
C ALA A 356 -5.68 -12.59 17.20
N GLY A 357 -5.73 -12.50 18.54
CA GLY A 357 -6.94 -12.79 19.30
C GLY A 357 -7.32 -14.27 19.38
N GLY A 358 -6.37 -15.18 19.12
CA GLY A 358 -6.62 -16.62 19.10
C GLY A 358 -7.40 -17.10 17.89
N SER A 359 -7.49 -16.26 16.85
CA SER A 359 -8.13 -16.57 15.57
C SER A 359 -7.49 -17.78 14.88
N ARG A 360 -8.31 -18.50 14.10
CA ARG A 360 -7.85 -19.55 13.17
C ARG A 360 -7.77 -19.06 11.73
N PHE A 361 -8.24 -17.84 11.47
CA PHE A 361 -8.19 -17.22 10.16
C PHE A 361 -6.73 -16.92 9.78
N ALA A 362 -6.41 -17.16 8.52
CA ALA A 362 -5.15 -16.78 7.88
C ALA A 362 -5.46 -16.47 6.42
N LEU A 363 -4.83 -15.47 5.80
CA LEU A 363 -5.23 -14.97 4.48
C LEU A 363 -5.30 -16.07 3.40
N ARG A 364 -4.49 -17.14 3.50
CA ARG A 364 -4.56 -18.31 2.60
C ARG A 364 -5.93 -19.00 2.53
N THR A 365 -6.83 -18.77 3.50
CA THR A 365 -8.18 -19.36 3.49
C THR A 365 -9.11 -18.67 2.50
N VAL A 366 -8.79 -17.44 2.09
CA VAL A 366 -9.56 -16.67 1.10
C VAL A 366 -8.60 -16.24 0.00
N PRO A 367 -8.28 -17.11 -0.99
CA PRO A 367 -7.23 -16.82 -1.97
C PRO A 367 -7.58 -15.69 -2.95
N GLU A 368 -8.86 -15.34 -3.05
CA GLU A 368 -9.33 -14.22 -3.86
C GLU A 368 -8.87 -12.89 -3.23
N SER A 369 -8.36 -11.97 -4.06
CA SER A 369 -7.81 -10.67 -3.65
C SER A 369 -6.58 -10.66 -2.72
N VAL A 370 -6.02 -11.81 -2.33
CA VAL A 370 -4.80 -11.86 -1.48
C VAL A 370 -3.59 -11.24 -2.16
N ALA A 371 -3.41 -11.45 -3.47
CA ALA A 371 -2.30 -10.86 -4.21
C ALA A 371 -2.40 -9.33 -4.23
N GLU A 372 -3.59 -8.79 -4.48
CA GLU A 372 -3.87 -7.34 -4.45
C GLU A 372 -3.70 -6.77 -3.05
N PHE A 373 -4.14 -7.50 -2.03
CA PHE A 373 -3.96 -7.15 -0.62
C PHE A 373 -2.49 -7.04 -0.22
N VAL A 374 -1.69 -8.08 -0.54
CA VAL A 374 -0.24 -8.09 -0.29
C VAL A 374 0.41 -6.92 -1.03
N GLN A 375 0.01 -6.66 -2.28
CA GLN A 375 0.53 -5.55 -3.05
C GLN A 375 0.23 -4.21 -2.40
N GLN A 376 -1.01 -3.99 -1.95
CA GLN A 376 -1.37 -2.74 -1.28
C GLN A 376 -0.57 -2.52 0.00
N VAL A 377 -0.41 -3.56 0.84
CA VAL A 377 0.42 -3.47 2.05
C VAL A 377 1.84 -3.06 1.69
N ASN A 378 2.42 -3.69 0.65
CA ASN A 378 3.75 -3.35 0.15
C ASN A 378 3.82 -1.88 -0.31
N ASP A 379 2.94 -1.45 -1.21
CA ASP A 379 2.95 -0.13 -1.84
C ASP A 379 2.78 0.98 -0.80
N ARG A 380 1.85 0.81 0.16
CA ARG A 380 1.58 1.80 1.20
C ARG A 380 2.72 1.90 2.20
N VAL A 381 3.33 0.78 2.59
CA VAL A 381 4.51 0.81 3.47
C VAL A 381 5.72 1.39 2.73
N TRP A 382 5.93 1.03 1.47
CA TRP A 382 6.96 1.59 0.60
C TRP A 382 6.83 3.11 0.48
N PHE A 383 5.62 3.62 0.21
CA PHE A 383 5.37 5.07 0.17
C PHE A 383 5.76 5.76 1.49
N THR A 384 5.42 5.17 2.65
CA THR A 384 5.84 5.71 3.95
C THR A 384 7.36 5.76 4.06
N ALA A 385 8.03 4.70 3.61
CA ALA A 385 9.49 4.64 3.62
C ALA A 385 10.09 5.70 2.70
N GLU A 386 9.51 5.96 1.53
CA GLU A 386 9.96 7.03 0.62
C GLU A 386 9.80 8.42 1.25
N VAL A 387 8.65 8.73 1.86
CA VAL A 387 8.48 10.00 2.58
C VAL A 387 9.54 10.14 3.67
N MET A 388 9.83 9.07 4.42
CA MET A 388 10.89 9.10 5.43
C MET A 388 12.30 9.27 4.86
N ARG A 389 12.58 8.73 3.66
CA ARG A 389 13.88 8.88 2.99
C ARG A 389 14.07 10.29 2.45
N GLU A 390 13.04 10.85 1.82
CA GLU A 390 13.12 12.13 1.12
C GLU A 390 12.93 13.33 2.05
N GLN A 391 12.04 13.23 3.05
CA GLN A 391 11.67 14.33 3.94
C GLN A 391 12.06 14.08 5.40
N GLY A 392 12.61 12.90 5.71
CA GLY A 392 13.02 12.53 7.06
C GLY A 392 11.95 11.81 7.86
N TRP A 393 12.41 11.13 8.92
CA TRP A 393 11.58 10.27 9.76
C TRP A 393 10.35 10.98 10.33
N HIS A 394 10.52 12.21 10.82
CA HIS A 394 9.45 12.99 11.43
C HIS A 394 8.33 13.32 10.43
N ALA A 395 8.65 13.74 9.20
CA ALA A 395 7.68 13.98 8.15
C ALA A 395 6.86 12.72 7.79
N GLY A 396 7.52 11.55 7.75
CA GLY A 396 6.83 10.28 7.56
C GLY A 396 5.84 9.94 8.68
N LEU A 397 6.18 10.28 9.93
CA LEU A 397 5.25 10.15 11.05
C LEU A 397 4.08 11.13 10.95
N LEU A 398 4.36 12.41 10.66
CA LEU A 398 3.33 13.44 10.51
C LEU A 398 2.32 13.06 9.43
N HIS A 399 2.79 12.57 8.29
CA HIS A 399 1.94 12.08 7.20
C HIS A 399 0.98 10.98 7.68
N ARG A 400 1.50 9.96 8.36
CA ARG A 400 0.68 8.83 8.82
C ARG A 400 -0.23 9.21 9.97
N ALA A 401 0.24 10.00 10.92
CA ALA A 401 -0.57 10.48 12.02
C ALA A 401 -1.74 11.35 11.51
N ALA A 402 -1.51 12.20 10.50
CA ALA A 402 -2.58 13.00 9.91
C ALA A 402 -3.63 12.13 9.21
N SER A 403 -3.20 11.09 8.50
CA SER A 403 -4.11 10.09 7.93
C SER A 403 -4.94 9.39 9.00
N ALA A 404 -4.31 8.97 10.11
CA ALA A 404 -4.99 8.34 11.25
C ALA A 404 -6.05 9.26 11.86
N ALA A 405 -5.71 10.53 12.05
CA ALA A 405 -6.60 11.52 12.64
C ALA A 405 -7.90 11.69 11.84
N MET A 406 -7.81 11.66 10.51
CA MET A 406 -8.98 11.79 9.64
C MET A 406 -9.81 10.51 9.52
N LYS A 407 -9.16 9.34 9.50
CA LYS A 407 -9.80 8.06 9.14
C LYS A 407 -10.15 7.17 10.32
N ALA A 408 -9.40 7.32 11.42
CA ALA A 408 -9.40 6.39 12.55
C ALA A 408 -9.19 7.11 13.90
N PRO A 409 -9.85 8.26 14.19
CA PRO A 409 -9.58 9.05 15.41
C PRO A 409 -9.86 8.29 16.71
N ASP A 410 -10.72 7.28 16.65
CA ASP A 410 -11.19 6.49 17.78
C ASP A 410 -10.63 5.06 17.78
N HIS A 411 -9.47 4.82 17.15
CA HIS A 411 -8.82 3.49 17.16
C HIS A 411 -7.82 3.35 18.31
N PHE A 412 -7.56 2.10 18.72
CA PHE A 412 -6.57 1.78 19.75
C PHE A 412 -5.19 2.39 19.43
N GLY A 413 -4.69 3.25 20.32
CA GLY A 413 -3.46 4.03 20.12
C GLY A 413 -3.70 5.51 19.83
N MET A 414 -4.95 5.92 19.55
CA MET A 414 -5.33 7.32 19.37
C MET A 414 -5.86 7.98 20.65
N PRO A 415 -5.78 9.32 20.77
CA PRO A 415 -6.35 10.06 21.90
C PRO A 415 -7.86 9.87 22.10
N GLY A 416 -8.63 9.57 21.04
CA GLY A 416 -10.07 9.32 21.10
C GLY A 416 -10.44 7.96 21.73
N TRP A 417 -9.51 6.99 21.75
CA TRP A 417 -9.77 5.61 22.17
C TRP A 417 -10.44 5.48 23.56
N PRO A 418 -9.98 6.17 24.62
CA PRO A 418 -10.61 6.06 25.94
C PRO A 418 -12.07 6.52 25.94
N GLY A 419 -12.41 7.54 25.14
CA GLY A 419 -13.79 8.02 24.99
C GLY A 419 -14.68 7.02 24.26
N ALA A 420 -14.14 6.37 23.22
CA ALA A 420 -14.82 5.28 22.53
C ALA A 420 -15.09 4.10 23.48
N ILE A 421 -14.11 3.71 24.31
CA ILE A 421 -14.28 2.65 25.30
C ILE A 421 -15.29 3.00 26.37
N ALA A 422 -15.28 4.23 26.90
CA ALA A 422 -16.30 4.67 27.86
C ALA A 422 -17.72 4.49 27.28
N SER A 423 -17.91 4.89 26.01
CA SER A 423 -19.19 4.74 25.30
C SER A 423 -19.59 3.27 25.11
N VAL A 424 -18.64 2.40 24.78
CA VAL A 424 -18.87 0.94 24.66
C VAL A 424 -19.24 0.34 26.02
N MET A 425 -18.53 0.70 27.09
CA MET A 425 -18.80 0.18 28.44
C MET A 425 -20.18 0.60 28.96
N GLU A 426 -20.63 1.82 28.68
CA GLU A 426 -21.99 2.27 28.99
C GLU A 426 -23.06 1.39 28.32
N ARG A 427 -22.87 1.05 27.05
CA ARG A 427 -23.78 0.15 26.31
C ARG A 427 -23.73 -1.27 26.86
N LEU A 428 -22.54 -1.82 27.09
CA LEU A 428 -22.35 -3.17 27.65
C LEU A 428 -23.00 -3.33 29.03
N ALA A 429 -23.00 -2.27 29.85
CA ALA A 429 -23.65 -2.26 31.16
C ALA A 429 -25.19 -2.33 31.06
N ALA A 430 -25.78 -1.82 29.98
CA ALA A 430 -27.23 -1.80 29.76
C ALA A 430 -27.77 -3.07 29.07
N LEU A 431 -26.91 -3.89 28.48
CA LEU A 431 -27.29 -5.07 27.71
C LEU A 431 -27.55 -6.32 28.56
N ASP A 432 -28.46 -7.18 28.10
CA ASP A 432 -28.57 -8.55 28.59
C ASP A 432 -27.41 -9.39 28.04
N ARG A 433 -26.46 -9.73 28.92
CA ARG A 433 -25.24 -10.47 28.60
C ARG A 433 -25.36 -11.99 28.84
N SER A 434 -26.57 -12.52 28.98
CA SER A 434 -26.78 -13.96 29.23
C SER A 434 -26.26 -14.88 28.11
N GLY A 435 -26.12 -14.37 26.88
CA GLY A 435 -25.51 -15.05 25.74
C GLY A 435 -24.09 -14.57 25.37
N ALA A 436 -23.45 -13.76 26.21
CA ALA A 436 -22.12 -13.23 25.94
C ALA A 436 -21.01 -14.27 26.25
N PRO A 437 -19.85 -14.21 25.57
CA PRO A 437 -18.68 -15.00 25.93
C PRO A 437 -18.25 -14.82 27.39
N GLU A 438 -17.70 -15.87 28.00
CA GLU A 438 -17.32 -15.86 29.43
C GLU A 438 -16.34 -14.73 29.79
N ALA A 439 -15.46 -14.37 28.85
CA ALA A 439 -14.52 -13.25 28.98
C ALA A 439 -15.22 -11.90 29.23
N LEU A 440 -16.51 -11.75 28.88
CA LEU A 440 -17.29 -10.52 29.05
C LEU A 440 -18.07 -10.47 30.37
N THR A 441 -17.86 -11.42 31.28
CA THR A 441 -18.62 -11.50 32.55
C THR A 441 -18.25 -10.35 33.49
N ASP A 442 -16.94 -10.09 33.64
CA ASP A 442 -16.39 -9.04 34.49
C ASP A 442 -16.13 -7.76 33.68
N LEU A 443 -17.08 -6.81 33.72
CA LEU A 443 -16.97 -5.58 32.95
C LEU A 443 -15.77 -4.70 33.34
N ALA A 444 -15.31 -4.75 34.60
CA ALA A 444 -14.13 -3.99 35.00
C ALA A 444 -12.86 -4.57 34.37
N ALA A 445 -12.77 -5.91 34.29
CA ALA A 445 -11.69 -6.58 33.59
C ALA A 445 -11.75 -6.36 32.07
N VAL A 446 -12.95 -6.30 31.49
CA VAL A 446 -13.16 -5.98 30.06
C VAL A 446 -12.69 -4.56 29.74
N GLU A 447 -13.09 -3.56 30.53
CA GLU A 447 -12.68 -2.17 30.35
C GLU A 447 -11.14 -2.04 30.39
N ALA A 448 -10.52 -2.63 31.41
CA ALA A 448 -9.06 -2.64 31.52
C ALA A 448 -8.39 -3.31 30.32
N ALA A 449 -8.93 -4.45 29.85
CA ALA A 449 -8.39 -5.14 28.69
C ALA A 449 -8.56 -4.33 27.40
N LEU A 450 -9.70 -3.67 27.18
CA LEU A 450 -9.92 -2.79 26.03
C LEU A 450 -9.01 -1.56 26.05
N LEU A 451 -8.65 -1.04 27.21
CA LEU A 451 -7.75 0.11 27.32
C LEU A 451 -6.27 -0.27 27.15
N GLU A 452 -5.86 -1.46 27.58
CA GLU A 452 -4.44 -1.86 27.57
C GLU A 452 -4.05 -2.81 26.42
N ALA A 453 -4.89 -3.81 26.13
CA ALA A 453 -4.60 -4.85 25.17
C ALA A 453 -5.87 -5.56 24.65
N PRO A 454 -6.66 -4.90 23.79
CA PRO A 454 -7.98 -5.41 23.37
C PRO A 454 -7.95 -6.81 22.77
N ASP A 455 -6.95 -7.11 21.95
CA ASP A 455 -6.72 -8.41 21.31
C ASP A 455 -6.63 -9.58 22.31
N ARG A 456 -6.26 -9.33 23.57
CA ARG A 456 -6.22 -10.36 24.61
C ARG A 456 -7.59 -10.83 25.09
N LEU A 457 -8.66 -10.09 24.80
CA LEU A 457 -10.04 -10.55 25.07
C LEU A 457 -10.42 -11.73 24.17
N GLY A 458 -9.75 -11.87 23.02
CA GLY A 458 -10.03 -12.89 22.02
C GLY A 458 -11.06 -12.43 20.98
N ALA A 459 -10.92 -12.98 19.77
CA ALA A 459 -11.73 -12.59 18.62
C ALA A 459 -13.24 -12.79 18.86
N ASP A 460 -13.65 -13.88 19.52
CA ASP A 460 -15.07 -14.14 19.82
C ASP A 460 -15.70 -13.08 20.73
N ALA A 461 -14.95 -12.59 21.72
CA ALA A 461 -15.41 -11.55 22.63
C ALA A 461 -15.48 -10.19 21.94
N LEU A 462 -14.46 -9.86 21.13
CA LEU A 462 -14.44 -8.63 20.34
C LEU A 462 -15.54 -8.63 19.28
N ASP A 463 -15.78 -9.75 18.61
CA ASP A 463 -16.84 -9.90 17.61
C ASP A 463 -18.23 -9.73 18.24
N TRP A 464 -18.44 -10.29 19.44
CA TRP A 464 -19.67 -10.05 20.19
C TRP A 464 -19.84 -8.57 20.53
N ILE A 465 -18.79 -7.88 20.97
CA ILE A 465 -18.83 -6.42 21.24
C ILE A 465 -19.15 -5.64 19.96
N CYS A 466 -18.47 -5.92 18.84
CA CYS A 466 -18.69 -5.25 17.56
C CYS A 466 -20.14 -5.37 17.08
N ARG A 467 -20.80 -6.51 17.31
CA ARG A 467 -22.22 -6.72 16.97
C ARG A 467 -23.21 -5.96 17.85
N GLN A 468 -22.78 -5.45 19.00
CA GLN A 468 -23.63 -4.71 19.95
C GLN A 468 -23.32 -3.21 20.03
N ALA A 469 -22.14 -2.79 19.55
CA ALA A 469 -21.73 -1.40 19.42
C ALA A 469 -22.44 -0.74 18.21
#